data_AF-A0A7Z9Q718-F1
#
_entry.id   AF-A0A7Z9Q718-F1
#
_cell.length_a   1.000
_cell.length_b   1.000
_cell.length_c   1.000
_cell.angle_alpha   90.00
_cell.angle_beta   90.00
_cell.angle_gamma   90.00
#
_symmetry.space_group_name_H-M   'P 1'
#
loop_
_entity.id
_entity.type
_entity.pdbx_description
1 polymer ?
#
loop_
_entity_poly.entity_id
_entity_poly.type
_entity_poly.pdbx_seq_one_letter_code
_entity_poly.pdbx_strand_id
1 'polypeptide(L)'
;MDKMKVIFICTGNACRSQMAEGLLRHRAGDKFEVYSAGSHPSHLHPASVAVMNELGIDISHHKSEPVDDYLDIGIDIAITVCDNAQQSCPTFPGNVERIHWGLADPYHGWEAKPEDLPPYRET
;
A
#
# COMPACT_ATOMS: atom_id res chain seq x y z
N MET A 1 23.75 3.42 -7.73
CA MET A 1 22.56 3.32 -8.60
C MET A 1 21.41 3.82 -7.76
N ASP A 2 20.70 4.83 -8.25
CA ASP A 2 19.49 5.29 -7.58
C ASP A 2 18.43 4.18 -7.65
N LYS A 3 17.77 3.93 -6.53
CA LYS A 3 16.67 2.95 -6.46
C LYS A 3 15.46 3.53 -7.16
N MET A 4 14.70 2.68 -7.84
CA MET A 4 13.41 3.11 -8.40
C MET A 4 12.40 3.32 -7.26
N LYS A 5 11.67 4.43 -7.34
CA LYS A 5 10.64 4.80 -6.37
C LYS A 5 9.28 4.25 -6.80
N VAL A 6 8.70 3.39 -5.96
CA VAL A 6 7.42 2.73 -6.21
C VAL A 6 6.41 3.16 -5.15
N ILE A 7 5.21 3.53 -5.56
CA ILE A 7 4.11 3.85 -4.64
C ILE A 7 2.90 2.95 -4.86
N PHE A 8 2.39 2.37 -3.78
CA PHE A 8 1.11 1.66 -3.77
C PHE A 8 -0.02 2.56 -3.30
N ILE A 9 -1.06 2.70 -4.11
CA ILE A 9 -2.16 3.63 -3.85
C ILE A 9 -3.46 2.84 -3.68
N CYS A 10 -4.14 3.03 -2.56
CA CYS A 10 -5.51 2.57 -2.36
C CYS A 10 -6.40 3.71 -1.84
N THR A 11 -7.66 3.42 -1.47
CA THR A 11 -8.54 4.45 -0.93
C THR A 11 -8.07 4.90 0.46
N GLY A 12 -8.00 3.98 1.43
CA GLY A 12 -7.79 4.32 2.84
C GLY A 12 -6.35 4.24 3.34
N ASN A 13 -5.43 3.69 2.55
CA ASN A 13 -4.06 3.34 2.98
C ASN A 13 -4.01 2.64 4.34
N ALA A 14 -4.92 1.69 4.51
CA ALA A 14 -5.13 0.94 5.74
C ALA A 14 -4.72 -0.53 5.60
N CYS A 15 -5.06 -1.15 4.46
CA CYS A 15 -4.88 -2.59 4.25
C CYS A 15 -3.93 -2.91 3.07
N ARG A 16 -4.49 -3.10 1.86
CA ARG A 16 -3.77 -3.55 0.65
C ARG A 16 -2.46 -2.80 0.39
N SER A 17 -2.49 -1.47 0.34
CA SER A 17 -1.28 -0.71 0.00
C SER A 17 -0.21 -0.77 1.10
N GLN A 18 -0.59 -0.90 2.37
CA GLN A 18 0.33 -1.08 3.50
C GLN A 18 1.02 -2.45 3.46
N MET A 19 0.25 -3.51 3.19
CA MET A 19 0.80 -4.86 3.04
C MET A 19 1.71 -4.95 1.81
N ALA A 20 1.32 -4.34 0.70
CA ALA A 20 2.13 -4.28 -0.52
C ALA A 20 3.47 -3.55 -0.31
N GLU A 21 3.46 -2.42 0.40
CA GLU A 21 4.67 -1.69 0.78
C GLU A 21 5.62 -2.58 1.60
N GLY A 22 5.10 -3.21 2.66
CA GLY A 22 5.90 -4.09 3.53
C GLY A 22 6.48 -5.28 2.76
N LEU A 23 5.68 -5.93 1.90
CA LEU A 23 6.11 -7.09 1.10
C LEU A 23 7.21 -6.71 0.11
N LEU A 24 7.04 -5.64 -0.67
CA LEU A 24 8.03 -5.25 -1.67
C LEU A 24 9.32 -4.75 -1.01
N ARG A 25 9.20 -3.96 0.06
CA ARG A 25 10.36 -3.50 0.84
C ARG A 25 11.15 -4.68 1.41
N HIS A 26 10.47 -5.68 1.95
CA HIS A 26 11.11 -6.88 2.49
C HIS A 26 11.81 -7.72 1.41
N ARG A 27 11.17 -7.89 0.23
CA ARG A 27 11.70 -8.77 -0.83
C ARG A 27 12.73 -8.12 -1.76
N ALA A 28 12.66 -6.81 -1.94
CA ALA A 28 13.47 -6.10 -2.95
C ALA A 28 13.84 -4.66 -2.54
N GLY A 29 13.92 -4.37 -1.24
CA GLY A 29 14.28 -3.05 -0.72
C GLY A 29 15.71 -2.59 -1.07
N ASP A 30 16.57 -3.47 -1.59
CA ASP A 30 17.87 -3.13 -2.18
C ASP A 30 17.74 -2.47 -3.56
N LYS A 31 16.64 -2.74 -4.28
CA LYS A 31 16.37 -2.26 -5.64
C LYS A 31 15.35 -1.13 -5.69
N PHE A 32 14.40 -1.13 -4.76
CA PHE A 32 13.28 -0.20 -4.74
C PHE A 32 13.24 0.62 -3.45
N GLU A 33 12.86 1.87 -3.60
CA GLU A 33 12.36 2.70 -2.51
C GLU A 33 10.83 2.66 -2.57
N VAL A 34 10.19 2.14 -1.53
CA VAL A 34 8.78 1.75 -1.57
C VAL A 34 7.97 2.61 -0.63
N TYR A 35 6.84 3.11 -1.14
CA TYR A 35 5.89 3.95 -0.44
C TYR A 35 4.48 3.38 -0.57
N SER A 36 3.57 3.80 0.31
CA SER A 36 2.15 3.63 0.13
C SER A 36 1.39 4.87 0.54
N ALA A 37 0.26 5.12 -0.12
CA ALA A 37 -0.58 6.25 0.18
C ALA A 37 -2.06 5.99 -0.12
N GLY A 38 -2.90 6.90 0.35
CA GLY A 38 -4.35 6.85 0.27
C GLY A 38 -4.90 8.06 -0.47
N SER A 39 -5.96 7.88 -1.27
CA SER A 39 -6.73 9.04 -1.75
C SER A 39 -7.55 9.69 -0.62
N HIS A 40 -7.97 8.88 0.36
CA HIS A 40 -8.67 9.30 1.57
C HIS A 40 -8.07 8.52 2.76
N PRO A 41 -6.84 8.84 3.18
CA PRO A 41 -6.12 8.09 4.20
C PRO A 41 -6.90 8.05 5.51
N SER A 42 -6.78 6.92 6.21
CA SER A 42 -7.41 6.72 7.52
C SER A 42 -6.36 6.36 8.57
N HIS A 43 -6.27 5.09 8.96
CA HIS A 43 -5.26 4.57 9.86
C HIS A 43 -4.87 3.16 9.44
N LEU A 44 -3.66 2.76 9.81
CA LEU A 44 -3.16 1.42 9.55
C LEU A 44 -4.07 0.37 10.21
N HIS A 45 -4.51 -0.61 9.43
CA HIS A 45 -5.42 -1.62 9.92
C HIS A 45 -4.69 -2.66 10.79
N PRO A 46 -5.17 -2.95 12.02
CA PRO A 46 -4.51 -3.92 12.90
C PRO A 46 -4.41 -5.32 12.29
N ALA A 47 -5.41 -5.76 11.53
CA ALA A 47 -5.36 -7.05 10.82
C ALA A 47 -4.23 -7.12 9.78
N SER A 48 -3.90 -6.01 9.11
CA SER A 48 -2.76 -5.96 8.19
C SER A 48 -1.44 -6.10 8.93
N VAL A 49 -1.31 -5.47 10.11
CA VAL A 49 -0.15 -5.66 10.98
C VAL A 49 -0.04 -7.12 11.43
N ALA A 50 -1.16 -7.72 11.84
CA ALA A 50 -1.21 -9.11 12.31
C ALA A 50 -0.74 -10.10 11.23
N VAL A 51 -1.33 -10.03 10.02
CA VAL A 51 -0.97 -10.94 8.91
C VAL A 51 0.46 -10.73 8.42
N MET A 52 0.93 -9.48 8.36
CA MET A 52 2.32 -9.22 7.97
C MET A 52 3.32 -9.74 9.01
N ASN A 53 2.98 -9.67 10.30
CA ASN A 53 3.80 -10.27 11.37
C ASN A 53 3.85 -11.80 11.28
N GLU A 54 2.81 -12.48 10.79
CA GLU A 54 2.86 -13.93 10.51
C GLU A 54 3.94 -14.28 9.47
N LEU A 55 4.26 -13.34 8.58
CA LEU A 55 5.33 -13.45 7.59
C LEU A 55 6.69 -12.94 8.09
N GLY A 56 6.77 -12.49 9.35
CA GLY A 56 7.97 -11.88 9.92
C GLY A 56 8.24 -10.45 9.42
N ILE A 57 7.23 -9.75 8.91
CA ILE A 57 7.33 -8.39 8.40
C ILE A 57 6.56 -7.45 9.33
N ASP A 58 7.29 -6.65 10.11
CA ASP A 58 6.66 -5.64 10.97
C ASP A 58 6.33 -4.37 10.16
N ILE A 59 5.04 -4.07 10.02
CA ILE A 59 4.55 -2.81 9.44
C ILE A 59 3.89 -1.89 10.46
N SER A 60 3.95 -2.21 11.77
CA SER A 60 3.26 -1.47 12.84
C SER A 60 3.69 0.00 12.95
N HIS A 61 4.88 0.33 12.42
CA HIS A 61 5.45 1.67 12.39
C HIS A 61 5.01 2.48 11.16
N HIS A 62 4.31 1.87 10.20
CA HIS A 62 3.81 2.58 9.03
C HIS A 62 2.71 3.57 9.42
N LYS A 63 2.50 4.56 8.56
CA LYS A 63 1.43 5.56 8.71
C LYS A 63 0.54 5.55 7.49
N SER A 64 -0.72 5.91 7.72
CA SER A 64 -1.66 6.15 6.64
C SER A 64 -1.49 7.59 6.17
N GLU A 65 -1.02 7.78 4.93
CA GLU A 65 -0.62 9.08 4.41
C GLU A 65 -1.36 9.42 3.12
N PRO A 66 -1.66 10.72 2.88
CA PRO A 66 -2.32 11.15 1.66
C PRO A 66 -1.38 11.02 0.46
N VAL A 67 -1.93 10.65 -0.70
CA VAL A 67 -1.17 10.52 -1.95
C VAL A 67 -0.53 11.83 -2.40
N ASP A 68 -1.09 12.97 -2.01
CA ASP A 68 -0.61 14.29 -2.38
C ASP A 68 0.79 14.59 -1.82
N ASP A 69 1.16 14.02 -0.67
CA ASP A 69 2.49 14.18 -0.06
C ASP A 69 3.61 13.56 -0.93
N TYR A 70 3.23 12.74 -1.91
CA TYR A 70 4.14 11.96 -2.73
C TYR A 70 4.25 12.45 -4.18
N LEU A 71 3.53 13.51 -4.55
CA LEU A 71 3.51 13.99 -5.94
C LEU A 71 4.88 14.49 -6.42
N ASP A 72 5.61 15.20 -5.55
CA ASP A 72 6.86 15.88 -5.94
C ASP A 72 8.13 15.12 -5.55
N ILE A 73 8.01 13.89 -5.03
CA ILE A 73 9.18 13.12 -4.60
C ILE A 73 9.86 12.33 -5.74
N GLY A 74 9.35 12.44 -6.96
CA GLY A 74 9.89 11.77 -8.15
C GLY A 74 9.59 10.27 -8.18
N ILE A 75 8.31 9.89 -8.05
CA ILE A 75 7.85 8.51 -8.21
C ILE A 75 8.13 8.01 -9.63
N ASP A 76 8.71 6.81 -9.76
CA ASP A 76 8.94 6.16 -11.05
C ASP A 76 7.77 5.25 -11.45
N ILE A 77 7.19 4.54 -10.46
CA ILE A 77 6.11 3.56 -10.68
C ILE A 77 4.98 3.80 -9.67
N ALA A 78 3.77 4.02 -10.19
CA ALA A 78 2.55 4.13 -9.39
C ALA A 78 1.64 2.92 -9.62
N ILE A 79 1.36 2.18 -8.53
CA ILE A 79 0.55 0.96 -8.55
C ILE A 79 -0.75 1.21 -7.78
N THR A 80 -1.88 1.21 -8.49
CA THR A 80 -3.20 1.32 -7.86
C THR A 80 -3.73 -0.07 -7.53
N VAL A 81 -4.14 -0.30 -6.28
CA VAL A 81 -4.56 -1.63 -5.79
C VAL A 81 -6.09 -1.78 -5.56
N CYS A 82 -6.84 -0.73 -5.87
CA CYS A 82 -8.30 -0.77 -5.92
C CYS A 82 -8.84 0.11 -7.05
N ASP A 83 -9.99 -0.24 -7.61
CA ASP A 83 -10.60 0.46 -8.73
C ASP A 83 -10.92 1.93 -8.38
N ASN A 84 -11.34 2.18 -7.15
CA ASN A 84 -11.60 3.53 -6.66
C ASN A 84 -10.32 4.38 -6.64
N ALA A 85 -9.18 3.79 -6.23
CA ALA A 85 -7.90 4.49 -6.33
C ALA A 85 -7.49 4.70 -7.78
N GLN A 86 -7.79 3.78 -8.70
CA GLN A 86 -7.52 3.99 -10.12
C GLN A 86 -8.23 5.23 -10.67
N GLN A 87 -9.50 5.43 -10.29
CA GLN A 87 -10.31 6.58 -10.73
C GLN A 87 -9.90 7.89 -10.06
N SER A 88 -9.55 7.85 -8.78
CA SER A 88 -9.18 9.05 -8.00
C SER A 88 -7.68 9.33 -7.93
N CYS A 89 -6.85 8.50 -8.58
CA CYS A 89 -5.39 8.66 -8.54
C CYS A 89 -5.00 9.99 -9.19
N PRO A 90 -4.27 10.86 -8.48
CA PRO A 90 -3.75 12.08 -9.07
C PRO A 90 -2.74 11.78 -10.17
N THR A 91 -2.52 12.77 -11.03
CA THR A 91 -1.47 12.70 -12.05
C THR A 91 -0.14 13.02 -11.41
N PHE A 92 0.77 12.06 -11.40
CA PHE A 92 2.16 12.31 -10.98
C PHE A 92 2.91 13.10 -12.06
N PRO A 93 3.76 14.06 -11.69
CA PRO A 93 4.60 14.78 -12.63
C PRO A 93 5.68 13.85 -13.22
N GLY A 94 5.97 14.01 -14.52
CA GLY A 94 7.01 13.24 -15.22
C GLY A 94 6.49 11.95 -15.89
N ASN A 95 7.43 11.09 -16.27
CA ASN A 95 7.14 9.82 -16.94
C ASN A 95 6.98 8.70 -15.89
N VAL A 96 5.83 8.66 -15.24
CA VAL A 96 5.51 7.64 -14.23
C VAL A 96 4.84 6.45 -14.90
N GLU A 97 5.39 5.26 -14.68
CA GLU A 97 4.74 4.01 -15.10
C GLU A 97 3.52 3.74 -14.21
N ARG A 98 2.35 3.55 -14.81
CA ARG A 98 1.10 3.33 -14.08
C ARG A 98 0.63 1.90 -14.26
N ILE A 99 0.51 1.18 -13.14
CA ILE A 99 0.04 -0.20 -13.08
C ILE A 99 -1.23 -0.23 -12.24
N HIS A 100 -2.18 -1.09 -12.64
CA HIS A 100 -3.39 -1.32 -11.87
C HIS A 100 -3.52 -2.80 -11.53
N TRP A 101 -3.61 -3.10 -10.24
CA TRP A 101 -3.82 -4.42 -9.66
C TRP A 101 -5.13 -4.43 -8.89
N GLY A 102 -6.22 -4.85 -9.54
CA GLY A 102 -7.53 -4.95 -8.88
C GLY A 102 -7.51 -6.07 -7.82
N LEU A 103 -7.22 -5.71 -6.56
CA LEU A 103 -7.25 -6.64 -5.44
C LEU A 103 -8.59 -6.52 -4.70
N ALA A 104 -9.17 -7.68 -4.37
CA ALA A 104 -10.36 -7.75 -3.53
C ALA A 104 -10.14 -7.00 -2.21
N ASP A 105 -11.17 -6.34 -1.69
CA ASP A 105 -11.05 -5.61 -0.44
C ASP A 105 -11.10 -6.58 0.74
N PRO A 106 -10.03 -6.73 1.54
CA PRO A 106 -10.07 -7.61 2.70
C PRO A 106 -10.86 -7.01 3.86
N TYR A 107 -11.24 -5.74 3.81
CA TYR A 107 -11.84 -5.04 4.95
C TYR A 107 -13.29 -5.47 5.24
N HIS A 108 -13.56 -5.88 6.47
CA HIS A 108 -14.91 -6.23 6.97
C HIS A 108 -15.19 -5.74 8.40
N GLY A 109 -14.37 -4.81 8.90
CA GLY A 109 -14.48 -4.23 10.23
C GLY A 109 -13.10 -3.85 10.77
N TRP A 110 -13.05 -3.02 11.81
CA TRP A 110 -11.79 -2.55 12.41
C TRP A 110 -11.19 -3.49 13.46
N GLU A 111 -11.83 -4.64 13.69
CA GLU A 111 -11.33 -5.65 14.59
C GLU A 111 -10.29 -6.53 13.88
N ALA A 112 -9.37 -7.11 14.64
CA ALA A 112 -8.37 -8.04 14.13
C ALA A 112 -8.49 -9.39 14.84
N LYS A 113 -9.72 -9.92 14.89
CA LYS A 113 -9.95 -11.23 15.47
C LYS A 113 -9.43 -12.31 14.50
N PRO A 114 -9.00 -13.48 14.99
CA PRO A 114 -8.50 -14.55 14.13
C PRO A 114 -9.44 -14.95 13.00
N GLU A 115 -10.76 -14.90 13.22
CA GLU A 115 -11.80 -15.15 12.23
C GLU A 115 -11.84 -14.12 11.08
N ASP A 116 -11.33 -12.92 11.33
CA ASP A 116 -11.32 -11.79 10.39
C ASP A 116 -10.03 -11.76 9.53
N LEU A 117 -9.02 -12.55 9.87
CA LEU A 117 -7.74 -12.55 9.15
C LEU A 117 -7.73 -13.27 7.78
N PRO A 118 -8.56 -14.28 7.48
CA PRO A 118 -8.45 -15.02 6.21
C PRO A 118 -8.47 -14.14 4.94
N PRO A 119 -9.37 -13.15 4.78
CA PRO A 119 -9.36 -12.28 3.60
C PRO A 119 -8.06 -11.50 3.43
N TYR A 120 -7.40 -11.11 4.53
CA TYR A 120 -6.12 -10.39 4.51
C TYR A 120 -4.96 -11.28 4.08
N ARG A 121 -5.04 -12.61 4.31
CA ARG A 121 -4.01 -13.57 3.89
C ARG A 121 -4.14 -13.96 2.42
N GLU A 122 -5.35 -13.92 1.87
CA GLU A 122 -5.62 -14.25 0.47
C GLU A 122 -5.36 -13.08 -0.50
N THR A 123 -5.35 -11.85 0.03
CA THR A 123 -5.09 -10.59 -0.70
C THR A 123 -3.62 -10.44 -1.07
#